data_AF-A0A1Q9P8E9-F1
#
_entry.id   AF-A0A1Q9P8E9-F1
#
_cell.length_a   1.000
_cell.length_b   1.000
_cell.length_c   1.000
_cell.angle_alpha   90.00
_cell.angle_beta   90.00
_cell.angle_gamma   90.00
#
_symmetry.space_group_name_H-M   'P 1'
#
loop_
_entity.id
_entity.type
_entity.pdbx_description
1 polymer ?
#
loop_
_entity_poly.entity_id
_entity_poly.type
_entity_poly.pdbx_seq_one_letter_code
_entity_poly.pdbx_strand_id
1 'polypeptide(L)'
;MSFSSERITHTVTPVNQYLLSAETPYLNLTYTSRTNSTDTPVHSGDTLAGDHLTLKAEWSSSYVNASRLEVDAPAIPAVLAIEDNLTTLELDTRALGNNATCTITSTAWLSNGSVLSFEYTNVYIGNYFVPKVIVLTPNGNESWISVHNITWIGSDQNVDDTLLYDVLYSSNSGASFESLVSSTNKTWFEWDCTNLINTDTYLIEVRVRDGIYFSSDRSDGMFTAGTIITPTTTSPTTPTTTPTGLEPRIIAFIAILLISSGVMALVVYYAARKWF
;
A
#
# COMPACT_ATOMS: atom_id res chain seq x y z
N MET A 1 54.27 70.48 58.94
CA MET A 1 54.46 69.22 58.18
C MET A 1 53.11 68.82 57.64
N SER A 2 52.91 68.99 56.33
CA SER A 2 51.68 68.68 55.60
C SER A 2 51.92 67.36 54.86
N PHE A 3 51.14 66.32 55.15
CA PHE A 3 51.19 65.06 54.41
C PHE A 3 50.06 65.06 53.38
N SER A 4 50.44 65.00 52.09
CA SER A 4 49.52 64.90 50.98
C SER A 4 48.96 63.49 50.83
N SER A 5 47.70 63.45 50.44
CA SER A 5 46.91 62.27 50.09
C SER A 5 47.37 61.67 48.76
N GLU A 6 47.59 60.36 48.72
CA GLU A 6 47.55 59.56 47.50
C GLU A 6 46.52 58.45 47.67
N ARG A 7 45.42 58.56 46.92
CA ARG A 7 44.33 57.58 46.87
C ARG A 7 44.55 56.74 45.62
N ILE A 8 45.05 55.52 45.80
CA ILE A 8 45.26 54.56 44.71
C ILE A 8 43.90 53.97 44.29
N THR A 9 43.42 54.33 43.10
CA THR A 9 42.28 53.69 42.46
C THR A 9 42.76 52.46 41.68
N HIS A 10 42.51 51.27 42.21
CA HIS A 10 42.67 50.02 41.47
C HIS A 10 41.50 49.84 40.52
N THR A 11 41.76 50.00 39.22
CA THR A 11 40.84 49.61 38.16
C THR A 11 40.87 48.09 38.04
N VAL A 12 39.88 47.41 38.64
CA VAL A 12 39.67 45.97 38.44
C VAL A 12 38.99 45.79 37.09
N THR A 13 39.74 45.31 36.11
CA THR A 13 39.21 44.81 34.84
C THR A 13 38.33 43.59 35.13
N PRO A 14 37.07 43.52 34.68
CA PRO A 14 36.27 42.30 34.84
C PRO A 14 36.91 41.18 34.02
N VAL A 15 37.48 40.21 34.74
CA VAL A 15 37.98 38.95 34.20
C VAL A 15 36.79 38.12 33.73
N ASN A 16 36.87 37.69 32.47
CA ASN A 16 36.15 36.59 31.83
C ASN A 16 34.71 36.35 32.27
N GLN A 17 33.78 36.67 31.36
CA GLN A 17 32.50 36.01 31.29
C GLN A 17 32.73 34.50 31.33
N TYR A 18 32.25 33.86 32.39
CA TYR A 18 32.02 32.43 32.38
C TYR A 18 31.11 32.15 31.19
N LEU A 19 31.66 31.47 30.17
CA LEU A 19 30.87 30.83 29.14
C LEU A 19 29.83 29.98 29.87
N LEU A 20 28.57 30.35 29.66
CA LEU A 20 27.39 29.62 30.10
C LEU A 20 27.63 28.13 29.85
N SER A 21 27.38 27.31 30.88
CA SER A 21 27.30 25.86 30.81
C SER A 21 26.71 25.45 29.46
N ALA A 22 27.45 24.68 28.66
CA ALA A 22 26.92 24.13 27.42
C ALA A 22 25.57 23.47 27.73
N GLU A 23 24.50 24.00 27.15
CA GLU A 23 23.17 23.43 27.27
C GLU A 23 23.26 21.98 26.78
N THR A 24 23.02 21.04 27.69
CA THR A 24 23.11 19.62 27.34
C THR A 24 21.88 19.28 26.51
N PRO A 25 22.03 18.77 25.28
CA PRO A 25 20.87 18.41 24.47
C PRO A 25 20.06 17.35 25.20
N TYR A 26 18.75 17.52 25.23
CA TYR A 26 17.80 16.51 25.66
C TYR A 26 17.08 15.91 24.45
N LEU A 27 16.60 14.68 24.62
CA LEU A 27 15.82 13.95 23.64
C LEU A 27 14.34 13.96 24.07
N ASN A 28 13.46 14.29 23.14
CA ASN A 28 12.04 14.03 23.23
C ASN A 28 11.68 12.91 22.22
N LEU A 29 11.54 11.68 22.72
CA LEU A 29 11.08 10.55 21.91
C LEU A 29 9.58 10.41 22.04
N THR A 30 8.87 10.58 20.93
CA THR A 30 7.41 10.43 20.85
C THR A 30 7.03 9.47 19.74
N TYR A 31 5.76 9.09 19.71
CA TYR A 31 5.18 8.34 18.61
C TYR A 31 3.81 8.89 18.22
N THR A 32 3.44 8.63 16.97
CA THR A 32 2.09 8.84 16.43
C THR A 32 1.65 7.60 15.66
N SER A 33 0.39 7.55 15.26
CA SER A 33 -0.14 6.55 14.32
C SER A 33 -0.95 7.26 13.24
N ARG A 34 -1.27 6.57 12.14
CA ARG A 34 -2.13 7.11 11.07
C ARG A 34 -3.47 7.63 11.60
N THR A 35 -4.04 6.97 12.61
CA THR A 35 -5.35 7.33 13.19
C THR A 35 -5.25 8.28 14.37
N ASN A 36 -4.05 8.53 14.91
CA ASN A 36 -3.82 9.47 16.00
C ASN A 36 -2.51 10.23 15.79
N SER A 37 -2.62 11.48 15.35
CA SER A 37 -1.50 12.38 15.08
C SER A 37 -0.99 13.15 16.32
N THR A 38 -1.45 12.79 17.52
CA THR A 38 -0.98 13.43 18.76
C THR A 38 0.32 12.78 19.21
N ASP A 39 1.40 13.58 19.26
CA ASP A 39 2.69 13.13 19.77
C ASP A 39 2.54 12.62 21.21
N THR A 40 2.75 11.31 21.39
CA THR A 40 2.68 10.64 22.68
C THR A 40 4.09 10.22 23.11
N PRO A 41 4.54 10.55 24.34
CA PRO A 41 5.89 10.21 24.79
C PRO A 41 6.09 8.70 24.91
N VAL A 42 7.30 8.24 24.58
CA VAL A 42 7.70 6.82 24.68
C VAL A 42 8.60 6.61 25.90
N HIS A 43 8.30 5.56 26.67
CA HIS A 43 9.09 5.13 27.83
C HIS A 43 9.43 3.63 27.71
N SER A 44 10.45 3.20 28.45
CA SER A 44 10.78 1.76 28.54
C SER A 44 9.62 0.99 29.16
N GLY A 45 9.25 -0.16 28.58
CA GLY A 45 8.11 -0.96 29.01
C GLY A 45 6.76 -0.57 28.39
N ASP A 46 6.70 0.50 27.59
CA ASP A 46 5.44 0.93 26.96
C ASP A 46 4.96 -0.07 25.90
N THR A 47 3.64 -0.10 25.71
CA THR A 47 2.97 -0.84 24.64
C THR A 47 2.38 0.16 23.65
N LEU A 48 3.04 0.32 22.51
CA LEU A 48 2.62 1.21 21.43
C LEU A 48 1.77 0.40 20.46
N ALA A 49 0.54 0.86 20.16
CA ALA A 49 -0.35 0.16 19.23
C ALA A 49 -1.04 1.14 18.27
N GLY A 50 -1.09 0.80 16.99
CA GLY A 50 -1.77 1.59 15.97
C GLY A 50 -1.40 1.22 14.53
N ASP A 51 -2.13 1.78 13.56
CA ASP A 51 -1.77 1.64 12.14
C ASP A 51 -0.65 2.61 11.78
N HIS A 52 0.44 2.11 11.16
CA HIS A 52 1.65 2.88 10.85
C HIS A 52 2.16 3.68 12.05
N LEU A 53 2.67 2.98 13.06
CA LEU A 53 3.34 3.66 14.16
C LEU A 53 4.62 4.32 13.66
N THR A 54 4.67 5.65 13.78
CA THR A 54 5.85 6.46 13.45
C THR A 54 6.50 6.94 14.74
N LEU A 55 7.75 6.55 14.97
CA LEU A 55 8.58 7.09 16.04
C LEU A 55 9.19 8.41 15.59
N LYS A 56 9.21 9.39 16.48
CA LYS A 56 9.82 10.70 16.26
C LYS A 56 10.81 11.00 17.38
N ALA A 57 12.08 11.15 17.02
CA ALA A 57 13.13 11.56 17.93
C ALA A 57 13.47 13.03 17.68
N GLU A 58 13.22 13.90 18.66
CA GLU A 58 13.48 15.33 18.57
C GLU A 58 14.51 15.77 19.62
N TRP A 59 15.66 16.25 19.14
CA TRP A 59 16.77 16.71 19.98
C TRP A 59 16.77 18.23 20.16
N SER A 60 17.09 18.69 21.37
CA SER A 60 16.81 20.06 21.81
C SER A 60 17.84 21.16 21.50
N SER A 61 18.80 21.00 20.60
CA SER A 61 19.89 21.99 20.49
C SER A 61 20.41 22.24 19.07
N SER A 62 20.99 23.43 18.87
CA SER A 62 21.76 23.80 17.68
C SER A 62 23.13 23.12 17.58
N TYR A 63 23.48 22.28 18.56
CA TYR A 63 24.78 21.61 18.63
C TYR A 63 24.75 20.17 18.14
N VAL A 64 23.58 19.62 17.82
CA VAL A 64 23.48 18.31 17.18
C VAL A 64 23.84 18.48 15.70
N ASN A 65 24.96 17.88 15.30
CA ASN A 65 25.39 17.86 13.90
C ASN A 65 24.71 16.74 13.11
N ALA A 66 24.51 15.60 13.78
CA ALA A 66 23.85 14.43 13.22
C ALA A 66 23.12 13.68 14.32
N SER A 67 22.07 12.97 13.94
CA SER A 67 21.39 12.05 14.83
C SER A 67 21.07 10.74 14.12
N ARG A 68 20.82 9.70 14.91
CA ARG A 68 20.43 8.37 14.48
C ARG A 68 19.32 7.87 15.38
N LEU A 69 18.29 7.28 14.79
CA LEU A 69 17.22 6.57 15.48
C LEU A 69 17.21 5.14 14.98
N GLU A 70 17.36 4.19 15.90
CA GLU A 70 17.40 2.76 15.64
C GLU A 70 16.34 2.04 16.47
N VAL A 71 15.73 1.02 15.86
CA VAL A 71 14.82 0.07 16.50
C VAL A 71 15.33 -1.33 16.20
N ASP A 72 15.77 -2.01 17.25
CA ASP A 72 16.20 -3.40 17.20
C ASP A 72 15.10 -4.30 17.79
N ALA A 73 14.69 -5.32 17.06
CA ALA A 73 13.63 -6.24 17.47
C ALA A 73 14.20 -7.65 17.60
N PRO A 74 14.71 -8.09 18.77
CA PRO A 74 15.49 -9.34 18.87
C PRO A 74 14.76 -10.62 18.39
N ALA A 75 13.43 -10.62 18.41
CA ALA A 75 12.59 -11.72 17.94
C ALA A 75 12.43 -11.77 16.41
N ILE A 76 12.80 -10.69 15.70
CA ILE A 76 12.72 -10.55 14.25
C ILE A 76 14.14 -10.26 13.74
N PRO A 77 14.66 -10.92 12.70
CA PRO A 77 15.98 -10.61 12.14
C PRO A 77 15.96 -9.29 11.33
N ALA A 78 15.42 -8.21 11.90
CA ALA A 78 15.25 -6.90 11.30
C ALA A 78 15.65 -5.82 12.29
N VAL A 79 16.51 -4.90 11.83
CA VAL A 79 16.86 -3.66 12.52
C VAL A 79 16.44 -2.52 11.61
N LEU A 80 15.65 -1.59 12.14
CA LEU A 80 15.32 -0.36 11.44
C LEU A 80 16.23 0.74 11.95
N ALA A 81 16.85 1.49 11.06
CA ALA A 81 17.62 2.65 11.45
C ALA A 81 17.51 3.76 10.41
N ILE A 82 17.46 4.99 10.90
CA ILE A 82 17.62 6.21 10.11
C ILE A 82 18.70 7.06 10.76
N GLU A 83 19.55 7.66 9.93
CA GLU A 83 20.62 8.56 10.34
C GLU A 83 20.65 9.75 9.38
N ASP A 84 20.67 10.96 9.92
CA ASP A 84 20.71 12.19 9.13
C ASP A 84 21.37 13.32 9.92
N ASN A 85 21.74 14.39 9.23
CA ASN A 85 22.30 15.62 9.79
C ASN A 85 21.19 16.57 10.31
N LEU A 86 20.12 16.00 10.89
CA LEU A 86 18.96 16.70 11.40
C LEU A 86 18.83 16.49 12.92
N THR A 87 18.16 17.42 13.59
CA THR A 87 17.80 17.30 15.03
C THR A 87 16.54 16.48 15.24
N THR A 88 15.75 16.28 14.20
CA THR A 88 14.48 15.56 14.24
C THR A 88 14.49 14.44 13.22
N LEU A 89 14.24 13.22 13.66
CA LEU A 89 14.14 12.04 12.82
C LEU A 89 12.77 11.39 13.02
N GLU A 90 12.21 10.88 11.93
CA GLU A 90 10.98 10.09 11.94
C GLU A 90 11.24 8.71 11.33
N LEU A 91 10.72 7.67 11.96
CA LEU A 91 10.91 6.28 11.55
C LEU A 91 9.59 5.54 11.59
N ASP A 92 9.10 5.10 10.41
CA ASP A 92 7.92 4.24 10.30
C ASP A 92 8.31 2.81 10.68
N THR A 93 7.72 2.33 11.78
CA THR A 93 8.01 1.02 12.35
C THR A 93 7.31 -0.12 11.62
N ARG A 94 6.40 0.17 10.67
CA ARG A 94 5.74 -0.86 9.85
C ARG A 94 6.75 -1.68 9.04
N ALA A 95 7.92 -1.11 8.75
CA ALA A 95 9.02 -1.80 8.08
C ALA A 95 9.60 -2.98 8.89
N LEU A 96 9.28 -3.11 10.19
CA LEU A 96 9.60 -4.31 10.98
C LEU A 96 8.90 -5.55 10.42
N GLY A 97 7.77 -5.37 9.74
CA GLY A 97 7.01 -6.45 9.11
C GLY A 97 6.22 -7.33 10.07
N ASN A 98 6.46 -7.24 11.38
CA ASN A 98 5.69 -7.93 12.42
C ASN A 98 5.73 -7.13 13.73
N ASN A 99 4.84 -7.48 14.66
CA ASN A 99 4.81 -6.92 16.00
C ASN A 99 5.89 -7.55 16.87
N ALA A 100 6.61 -6.73 17.62
CA ALA A 100 7.67 -7.23 18.49
C ALA A 100 7.95 -6.30 19.65
N THR A 101 8.50 -6.88 20.72
CA THR A 101 9.21 -6.15 21.75
C THR A 101 10.57 -5.74 21.22
N CYS A 102 10.84 -4.45 21.28
CA CYS A 102 12.01 -3.82 20.69
C CYS A 102 12.84 -3.05 21.73
N THR A 103 14.10 -2.80 21.37
CA THR A 103 14.95 -1.78 21.98
C THR A 103 15.07 -0.62 21.01
N ILE A 104 14.77 0.59 21.47
CA ILE A 104 14.89 1.81 20.67
C ILE A 104 16.11 2.58 21.16
N THR A 105 17.05 2.85 20.26
CA THR A 105 18.26 3.62 20.56
C THR A 105 18.24 4.90 19.75
N SER A 106 18.36 6.05 20.42
CA SER A 106 18.56 7.34 19.76
C SER A 106 19.91 7.90 20.12
N THR A 107 20.71 8.23 19.11
CA THR A 107 22.09 8.71 19.26
C THR A 107 22.23 10.06 18.56
N ALA A 108 22.94 11.00 19.19
CA ALA A 108 23.27 12.30 18.62
C ALA A 108 24.79 12.52 18.67
N TRP A 109 25.35 13.00 17.55
CA TRP A 109 26.72 13.48 17.47
C TRP A 109 26.73 15.00 17.60
N LEU A 110 27.45 15.49 18.59
CA LEU A 110 27.50 16.90 18.92
C LEU A 110 28.64 17.60 18.17
N SER A 111 28.51 18.90 17.96
CA SER A 111 29.48 19.74 17.26
C SER A 111 30.86 19.80 17.92
N ASN A 112 30.94 19.47 19.22
CA ASN A 112 32.20 19.33 19.95
C ASN A 112 32.86 17.94 19.79
N GLY A 113 32.28 17.04 18.99
CA GLY A 113 32.76 15.67 18.74
C GLY A 113 32.31 14.63 19.76
N SER A 114 31.58 15.00 20.81
CA SER A 114 31.00 14.04 21.76
C SER A 114 29.74 13.38 21.21
N VAL A 115 29.39 12.22 21.79
CA VAL A 115 28.22 11.43 21.41
C VAL A 115 27.33 11.27 22.63
N LEU A 116 26.03 11.50 22.46
CA LEU A 116 25.00 11.24 23.46
C LEU A 116 24.06 10.17 22.92
N SER A 117 23.67 9.20 23.76
CA SER A 117 22.78 8.12 23.36
C SER A 117 21.78 7.80 24.47
N PHE A 118 20.54 7.54 24.09
CA PHE A 118 19.45 7.10 24.96
C PHE A 118 18.90 5.78 24.46
N GLU A 119 18.62 4.88 25.39
CA GLU A 119 18.09 3.56 25.12
C GLU A 119 16.75 3.39 25.83
N TYR A 120 15.75 2.90 25.10
CA TYR A 120 14.43 2.57 25.60
C TYR A 120 14.21 1.08 25.39
N THR A 121 14.11 0.33 26.48
CA THR A 121 14.08 -1.13 26.45
C THR A 121 12.67 -1.65 26.69
N ASN A 122 12.42 -2.88 26.22
CA ASN A 122 11.14 -3.57 26.43
C ASN A 122 9.93 -2.78 25.91
N VAL A 123 10.07 -2.05 24.80
CA VAL A 123 8.96 -1.32 24.17
C VAL A 123 8.28 -2.25 23.19
N TYR A 124 7.00 -2.59 23.41
CA TYR A 124 6.24 -3.36 22.45
C TYR A 124 5.71 -2.44 21.35
N ILE A 125 6.00 -2.77 20.09
CA ILE A 125 5.51 -2.05 18.91
C ILE A 125 4.50 -2.96 18.19
N GLY A 126 3.23 -2.59 18.30
CA GLY A 126 2.09 -3.26 17.68
C GLY A 126 1.54 -2.48 16.49
N ASN A 127 2.05 -2.76 15.28
CA ASN A 127 1.45 -2.26 14.05
C ASN A 127 0.19 -3.06 13.68
N TYR A 128 -0.75 -2.40 13.03
CA TYR A 128 -1.85 -3.09 12.35
C TYR A 128 -1.47 -3.42 10.90
N PHE A 129 -1.66 -4.67 10.51
CA PHE A 129 -1.35 -5.19 9.19
C PHE A 129 -2.64 -5.54 8.46
N VAL A 130 -2.57 -5.57 7.13
CA VAL A 130 -3.71 -5.97 6.30
C VAL A 130 -3.64 -7.48 6.13
N PRO A 131 -4.74 -8.23 6.35
CA PRO A 131 -4.75 -9.67 6.16
C PRO A 131 -4.50 -10.01 4.70
N LYS A 132 -3.93 -11.17 4.44
CA LYS A 132 -3.69 -11.70 3.09
C LYS A 132 -4.52 -12.96 2.87
N VAL A 133 -4.97 -13.15 1.65
CA VAL A 133 -5.66 -14.36 1.20
C VAL A 133 -5.14 -14.75 -0.17
N ILE A 134 -5.07 -16.05 -0.45
CA ILE A 134 -4.70 -16.62 -1.74
C ILE A 134 -5.67 -17.77 -2.06
N VAL A 135 -6.37 -17.69 -3.18
CA VAL A 135 -7.24 -18.74 -3.72
C VAL A 135 -6.36 -19.85 -4.27
N LEU A 136 -6.64 -21.10 -3.88
CA LEU A 136 -5.87 -22.26 -4.33
C LEU A 136 -6.64 -23.07 -5.38
N THR A 137 -7.94 -23.29 -5.15
CA THR A 137 -8.82 -23.98 -6.11
C THR A 137 -10.23 -23.39 -6.07
N PRO A 138 -10.87 -23.14 -7.21
CA PRO A 138 -10.32 -23.25 -8.57
C PRO A 138 -9.36 -22.07 -8.86
N ASN A 139 -8.37 -22.29 -9.70
CA ASN A 139 -7.39 -21.27 -10.09
C ASN A 139 -7.22 -21.10 -11.61
N GLY A 140 -8.05 -21.78 -12.40
CA GLY A 140 -8.14 -21.61 -13.85
C GLY A 140 -8.08 -22.94 -14.62
N ASN A 141 -8.83 -22.99 -15.73
CA ASN A 141 -8.96 -24.13 -16.65
C ASN A 141 -9.55 -25.42 -16.05
N GLU A 142 -10.01 -25.43 -14.80
CA GLU A 142 -10.73 -26.58 -14.26
C GLU A 142 -12.13 -26.74 -14.89
N SER A 143 -12.70 -27.94 -14.78
CA SER A 143 -14.07 -28.24 -15.19
C SER A 143 -14.83 -28.90 -14.05
N TRP A 144 -15.85 -28.21 -13.53
CA TRP A 144 -16.61 -28.57 -12.33
C TRP A 144 -18.05 -28.91 -12.70
N ILE A 145 -18.39 -30.20 -12.67
CA ILE A 145 -19.69 -30.73 -13.10
C ILE A 145 -20.53 -31.29 -11.93
N SER A 146 -20.04 -31.16 -10.70
CA SER A 146 -20.69 -31.68 -9.50
C SER A 146 -20.34 -30.84 -8.27
N VAL A 147 -20.29 -31.46 -7.09
CA VAL A 147 -19.86 -30.82 -5.85
C VAL A 147 -18.34 -30.77 -5.80
N HIS A 148 -17.78 -29.58 -5.59
CA HIS A 148 -16.35 -29.34 -5.49
C HIS A 148 -16.00 -28.42 -4.32
N ASN A 149 -14.77 -28.52 -3.83
CA ASN A 149 -14.28 -27.65 -2.77
C ASN A 149 -13.53 -26.45 -3.36
N ILE A 150 -14.03 -25.27 -3.01
CA ILE A 150 -13.28 -24.02 -3.11
C ILE A 150 -12.32 -23.99 -1.92
N THR A 151 -11.03 -23.78 -2.17
CA THR A 151 -10.00 -23.72 -1.12
C THR A 151 -9.14 -22.49 -1.24
N TRP A 152 -8.70 -21.97 -0.10
CA TRP A 152 -7.84 -20.80 -0.01
C TRP A 152 -6.95 -20.90 1.23
N ILE A 153 -5.93 -20.07 1.29
CA ILE A 153 -5.14 -19.83 2.49
C ILE A 153 -5.26 -18.36 2.88
N GLY A 154 -5.25 -18.07 4.17
CA GLY A 154 -5.18 -16.71 4.67
C GLY A 154 -4.16 -16.58 5.78
N SER A 155 -3.60 -15.38 5.93
CA SER A 155 -2.56 -15.08 6.92
C SER A 155 -2.63 -13.63 7.35
N ASP A 156 -2.35 -13.37 8.62
CA ASP A 156 -2.12 -12.04 9.16
C ASP A 156 -0.80 -12.00 9.94
N GLN A 157 -0.18 -10.82 10.05
CA GLN A 157 0.94 -10.59 10.96
C GLN A 157 0.45 -10.32 12.39
N ASN A 158 -0.78 -9.85 12.55
CA ASN A 158 -1.47 -9.73 13.83
C ASN A 158 -1.95 -11.13 14.28
N VAL A 159 -1.10 -11.85 15.03
CA VAL A 159 -1.32 -13.26 15.41
C VAL A 159 -2.56 -13.52 16.26
N ASP A 160 -3.07 -12.50 16.95
CA ASP A 160 -4.24 -12.63 17.81
C ASP A 160 -5.57 -12.37 17.07
N ASP A 161 -5.52 -11.97 15.80
CA ASP A 161 -6.70 -11.61 15.02
C ASP A 161 -7.40 -12.84 14.45
N THR A 162 -8.73 -12.84 14.51
CA THR A 162 -9.55 -13.90 13.91
C THR A 162 -9.93 -13.52 12.48
N LEU A 163 -9.44 -14.30 11.51
CA LEU A 163 -9.77 -14.10 10.10
C LEU A 163 -11.15 -14.65 9.75
N LEU A 164 -11.93 -13.81 9.09
CA LEU A 164 -13.23 -14.16 8.50
C LEU A 164 -13.18 -14.01 6.98
N TYR A 165 -13.81 -14.95 6.29
CA TYR A 165 -13.82 -15.01 4.84
C TYR A 165 -15.23 -14.88 4.28
N ASP A 166 -15.33 -14.16 3.16
CA ASP A 166 -16.50 -14.18 2.28
C ASP A 166 -16.08 -14.80 0.95
N VAL A 167 -16.80 -15.83 0.51
CA VAL A 167 -16.54 -16.50 -0.76
C VAL A 167 -17.60 -16.06 -1.76
N LEU A 168 -17.16 -15.56 -2.90
CA LEU A 168 -18.00 -15.09 -3.97
C LEU A 168 -17.65 -15.81 -5.27
N TYR A 169 -18.64 -15.93 -6.14
CA TYR A 169 -18.46 -16.44 -7.50
C TYR A 169 -18.99 -15.43 -8.52
N SER A 170 -18.40 -15.41 -9.70
CA SER A 170 -18.87 -14.67 -10.86
C SER A 170 -19.25 -15.67 -11.95
N SER A 171 -20.35 -15.47 -12.64
CA SER A 171 -20.73 -16.23 -13.85
C SER A 171 -20.43 -15.47 -15.16
N ASN A 172 -19.93 -14.23 -15.08
CA ASN A 172 -19.76 -13.31 -16.21
C ASN A 172 -18.33 -12.73 -16.28
N SER A 173 -17.33 -13.60 -16.13
CA SER A 173 -15.91 -13.25 -16.30
C SER A 173 -15.43 -12.10 -15.40
N GLY A 174 -16.02 -11.97 -14.20
CA GLY A 174 -15.64 -11.01 -13.17
C GLY A 174 -16.38 -9.68 -13.24
N ALA A 175 -17.40 -9.55 -14.10
CA ALA A 175 -18.18 -8.31 -14.19
C ALA A 175 -19.11 -8.11 -12.97
N SER A 176 -19.61 -9.19 -12.36
CA SER A 176 -20.35 -9.15 -11.09
C SER A 176 -20.12 -10.41 -10.26
N PHE A 177 -20.16 -10.25 -8.94
CA PHE A 177 -19.95 -11.34 -8.00
C PHE A 177 -21.16 -11.54 -7.09
N GLU A 178 -21.53 -12.80 -6.89
CA GLU A 178 -22.58 -13.26 -5.98
C GLU A 178 -21.96 -14.01 -4.81
N SER A 179 -22.50 -13.83 -3.60
CA SER A 179 -21.97 -14.47 -2.39
C SER A 179 -22.44 -15.93 -2.27
N LEU A 180 -21.50 -16.84 -2.07
CA LEU A 180 -21.76 -18.24 -1.74
C LEU A 180 -21.85 -18.45 -0.22
N VAL A 181 -20.91 -17.85 0.51
CA VAL A 181 -20.88 -17.83 1.96
C VAL A 181 -20.28 -16.53 2.45
N SER A 182 -20.72 -16.06 3.61
CA SER A 182 -20.15 -14.90 4.28
C SER A 182 -19.73 -15.24 5.70
N SER A 183 -18.71 -14.53 6.19
CA SER A 183 -18.24 -14.59 7.58
C SER A 183 -17.83 -15.99 8.07
N THR A 184 -17.29 -16.83 7.19
CA THR A 184 -16.78 -18.16 7.59
C THR A 184 -15.37 -18.04 8.14
N ASN A 185 -15.00 -18.83 9.14
CA ASN A 185 -13.62 -18.96 9.62
C ASN A 185 -12.90 -20.19 9.05
N LYS A 186 -13.55 -20.92 8.13
CA LYS A 186 -12.95 -22.05 7.42
C LYS A 186 -12.11 -21.55 6.26
N THR A 187 -11.18 -22.38 5.80
CA THR A 187 -10.33 -22.16 4.61
C THR A 187 -10.80 -22.94 3.39
N TRP A 188 -12.04 -23.44 3.44
CA TRP A 188 -12.68 -24.16 2.36
C TRP A 188 -14.20 -23.98 2.39
N PHE A 189 -14.82 -24.13 1.23
CA PHE A 189 -16.27 -24.15 1.06
C PHE A 189 -16.66 -25.18 0.01
N GLU A 190 -17.63 -26.03 0.35
CA GLU A 190 -18.19 -27.01 -0.58
C GLU A 190 -19.27 -26.33 -1.43
N TRP A 191 -19.09 -26.36 -2.75
CA TRP A 191 -19.99 -25.72 -3.71
C TRP A 191 -20.58 -26.75 -4.66
N ASP A 192 -21.90 -26.78 -4.74
CA ASP A 192 -22.64 -27.59 -5.71
C ASP A 192 -22.85 -26.82 -7.01
N CYS A 193 -22.14 -27.24 -8.07
CA CYS A 193 -22.22 -26.62 -9.39
C CYS A 193 -23.33 -27.21 -10.27
N THR A 194 -24.10 -28.22 -9.85
CA THR A 194 -25.01 -28.92 -10.78
C THR A 194 -26.07 -28.02 -11.41
N ASN A 195 -26.52 -27.01 -10.67
CA ASN A 195 -27.60 -26.09 -11.10
C ASN A 195 -27.10 -24.90 -11.93
N LEU A 196 -25.82 -24.88 -12.32
CA LEU A 196 -25.22 -23.82 -13.10
C LEU A 196 -25.24 -24.13 -14.60
N ILE A 197 -25.26 -23.07 -15.40
CA ILE A 197 -25.09 -23.16 -16.85
C ILE A 197 -23.64 -23.50 -17.14
N ASN A 198 -23.42 -24.54 -17.94
CA ASN A 198 -22.09 -24.99 -18.34
C ASN A 198 -21.42 -23.96 -19.27
N THR A 199 -20.66 -23.04 -18.67
CA THR A 199 -19.86 -22.01 -19.35
C THR A 199 -18.48 -21.93 -18.74
N ASP A 200 -17.51 -21.41 -19.49
CA ASP A 200 -16.10 -21.21 -19.11
C ASP A 200 -15.83 -19.80 -18.54
N THR A 201 -16.87 -19.15 -18.02
CA THR A 201 -16.86 -17.74 -17.58
C THR A 201 -16.79 -17.59 -16.06
N TYR A 202 -16.63 -18.68 -15.31
CA TYR A 202 -16.66 -18.64 -13.86
C TYR A 202 -15.34 -18.17 -13.26
N LEU A 203 -15.44 -17.37 -12.21
CA LEU A 203 -14.32 -16.92 -11.37
C LEU A 203 -14.72 -17.00 -9.90
N ILE A 204 -13.75 -17.28 -9.04
CA ILE A 204 -13.92 -17.19 -7.59
C ILE A 204 -13.18 -15.95 -7.07
N GLU A 205 -13.81 -15.25 -6.14
CA GLU A 205 -13.18 -14.22 -5.33
C GLU A 205 -13.36 -14.59 -3.85
N VAL A 206 -12.27 -14.62 -3.10
CA VAL A 206 -12.31 -14.76 -1.64
C VAL A 206 -11.87 -13.45 -1.03
N ARG A 207 -12.70 -12.91 -0.14
CA ARG A 207 -12.38 -11.73 0.66
C ARG A 207 -12.03 -12.19 2.07
N VAL A 208 -10.99 -11.61 2.65
CA VAL A 208 -10.60 -11.83 4.04
C VAL A 208 -10.71 -10.53 4.82
N ARG A 209 -11.09 -10.62 6.09
CA ARG A 209 -11.09 -9.50 7.03
C ARG A 209 -10.67 -9.95 8.44
N ASP A 210 -10.03 -9.05 9.17
CA ASP A 210 -9.59 -9.22 10.57
C ASP A 210 -10.49 -8.45 11.56
N GLY A 211 -11.48 -7.71 11.06
CA GLY A 211 -12.39 -6.84 11.82
C GLY A 211 -12.22 -5.36 11.50
N ILE A 212 -11.01 -4.92 11.13
CA ILE A 212 -10.68 -3.53 10.78
C ILE A 212 -10.30 -3.43 9.29
N TYR A 213 -9.38 -4.28 8.84
CA TYR A 213 -8.88 -4.33 7.48
C TYR A 213 -9.51 -5.49 6.70
N PHE A 214 -9.43 -5.37 5.37
CA PHE A 214 -9.85 -6.41 4.46
C PHE A 214 -8.93 -6.44 3.24
N SER A 215 -8.83 -7.61 2.63
CA SER A 215 -8.23 -7.80 1.31
C SER A 215 -9.01 -8.87 0.54
N SER A 216 -8.67 -9.07 -0.71
CA SER A 216 -9.32 -10.06 -1.56
C SER A 216 -8.33 -10.66 -2.54
N ASP A 217 -8.57 -11.91 -2.89
CA ASP A 217 -7.87 -12.59 -3.97
C ASP A 217 -8.86 -13.29 -4.90
N ARG A 218 -8.46 -13.44 -6.16
CA ARG A 218 -9.28 -14.04 -7.22
C ARG A 218 -8.53 -15.22 -7.82
N SER A 219 -9.28 -16.20 -8.32
CA SER A 219 -8.71 -17.24 -9.16
C SER A 219 -7.95 -16.63 -10.35
N ASP A 220 -6.73 -17.13 -10.62
CA ASP A 220 -5.82 -16.61 -11.66
C ASP A 220 -6.38 -16.71 -13.08
N GLY A 221 -7.29 -17.65 -13.30
CA GLY A 221 -7.98 -17.85 -14.58
C GLY A 221 -9.43 -18.24 -14.40
N MET A 222 -10.17 -18.15 -15.51
CA MET A 222 -11.55 -18.64 -15.56
C MET A 222 -11.58 -20.16 -15.59
N PHE A 223 -12.64 -20.74 -15.04
CA PHE A 223 -12.89 -22.17 -15.06
C PHE A 223 -14.30 -22.46 -15.58
N THR A 224 -14.52 -23.71 -15.98
CA THR A 224 -15.82 -24.18 -16.46
C THR A 224 -16.60 -24.77 -15.29
N ALA A 225 -17.85 -24.36 -15.10
CA ALA A 225 -18.72 -24.95 -14.09
C ALA A 225 -20.15 -25.13 -14.61
N GLY A 226 -20.83 -26.17 -14.16
CA GLY A 226 -22.24 -26.39 -14.48
C GLY A 226 -22.53 -27.65 -15.28
N THR A 227 -23.80 -28.07 -15.23
CA THR A 227 -24.30 -29.20 -16.03
C THR A 227 -25.42 -28.80 -16.99
N ILE A 228 -26.01 -27.61 -16.80
CA ILE A 228 -27.09 -27.12 -17.65
C ILE A 228 -26.49 -26.65 -18.98
N ILE A 229 -26.72 -27.42 -20.04
CA ILE A 229 -26.42 -26.98 -21.40
C ILE A 229 -27.49 -25.98 -21.84
N THR A 230 -27.11 -24.74 -22.14
CA THR A 230 -28.01 -23.82 -22.82
C THR A 230 -28.27 -24.39 -24.22
N PRO A 231 -29.53 -24.59 -24.65
CA PRO A 231 -29.80 -25.01 -26.00
C PRO A 231 -29.23 -23.94 -26.93
N THR A 232 -28.24 -24.32 -27.74
CA THR A 232 -27.76 -23.49 -28.81
C THR A 232 -28.96 -23.22 -29.71
N THR A 233 -29.48 -21.99 -29.69
CA THR A 233 -30.37 -21.54 -30.75
C THR A 233 -29.51 -21.50 -32.00
N THR A 234 -29.42 -22.63 -32.70
CA THR A 234 -28.96 -22.66 -34.08
C THR A 234 -29.96 -21.79 -34.83
N SER A 235 -29.61 -20.51 -35.03
CA SER A 235 -30.24 -19.69 -36.04
C SER A 235 -30.19 -20.52 -37.32
N PRO A 236 -31.32 -20.79 -38.01
CA PRO A 236 -31.30 -21.61 -39.19
C PRO A 236 -30.33 -20.98 -40.17
N THR A 237 -29.25 -21.70 -40.48
CA THR A 237 -28.36 -21.36 -41.59
C THR A 237 -29.20 -21.47 -42.84
N THR A 238 -29.84 -20.36 -43.24
CA THR A 238 -30.38 -20.23 -44.59
C THR A 238 -29.23 -20.56 -45.54
N PRO A 239 -29.36 -21.55 -46.44
CA PRO A 239 -28.33 -21.80 -47.42
C PRO A 239 -28.15 -20.54 -48.24
N THR A 240 -26.99 -19.89 -48.10
CA THR A 240 -26.57 -18.78 -48.95
C THR A 240 -26.42 -19.30 -50.36
N THR A 241 -27.49 -19.19 -51.16
CA THR A 241 -27.36 -19.16 -52.61
C THR A 241 -26.56 -17.93 -52.97
N THR A 242 -25.36 -18.12 -53.50
CA THR A 242 -24.52 -17.09 -54.12
C THR A 242 -25.35 -16.24 -55.09
N PRO A 243 -25.56 -14.94 -54.87
CA PRO A 243 -25.87 -14.02 -55.94
C PRO A 243 -24.54 -13.47 -56.44
N THR A 244 -24.04 -14.03 -57.53
CA THR A 244 -23.08 -13.34 -58.40
C THR A 244 -23.74 -12.08 -58.93
N GLY A 245 -23.48 -10.95 -58.29
CA GLY A 245 -23.92 -9.64 -58.74
C GLY A 245 -23.71 -8.60 -57.64
N LEU A 246 -22.71 -7.73 -57.80
CA LEU A 246 -22.61 -6.52 -56.99
C LEU A 246 -23.92 -5.75 -57.15
N GLU A 247 -24.61 -5.47 -56.04
CA GLU A 247 -25.85 -4.73 -56.05
C GLU A 247 -25.64 -3.36 -56.74
N PRO A 248 -26.51 -2.93 -57.67
CA PRO A 248 -26.40 -1.63 -58.33
C PRO A 248 -26.27 -0.45 -57.36
N ARG A 249 -26.78 -0.57 -56.13
CA ARG A 249 -26.65 0.45 -55.08
C ARG A 249 -25.23 0.56 -54.54
N ILE A 250 -24.51 -0.55 -54.39
CA ILE A 250 -23.10 -0.57 -53.97
C ILE A 250 -22.23 0.06 -55.06
N ILE A 251 -22.50 -0.25 -56.33
CA ILE A 251 -21.82 0.36 -57.48
C ILE A 251 -22.06 1.87 -57.52
N ALA A 252 -23.31 2.31 -57.33
CA ALA A 252 -23.65 3.73 -57.28
C ALA A 252 -22.94 4.45 -56.12
N PHE A 253 -22.86 3.82 -54.94
CA PHE A 253 -22.21 4.39 -53.78
C PHE A 253 -20.70 4.58 -53.99
N ILE A 254 -20.01 3.56 -54.55
CA ILE A 254 -18.58 3.64 -54.88
C ILE A 254 -18.33 4.73 -55.94
N ALA A 255 -19.18 4.83 -56.98
CA ALA A 255 -19.05 5.84 -58.01
C ALA A 255 -19.20 7.28 -57.46
N ILE A 256 -20.19 7.51 -56.58
CA ILE A 256 -20.40 8.81 -55.94
C ILE A 256 -19.18 9.20 -55.08
N LEU A 257 -18.65 8.25 -54.30
CA LEU A 257 -17.53 8.49 -53.41
C LEU A 257 -16.25 8.88 -54.18
N LEU A 258 -15.97 8.18 -55.29
CA LEU A 258 -14.83 8.50 -56.15
C LEU A 258 -14.98 9.86 -56.85
N ILE A 259 -16.18 10.22 -57.32
CA ILE A 259 -16.43 11.53 -57.93
C ILE A 259 -16.26 12.65 -56.89
N SER A 260 -16.80 12.48 -55.68
CA SER A 260 -16.66 13.49 -54.62
C SER A 260 -15.20 13.72 -54.23
N SER A 261 -14.40 12.65 -54.17
CA SER A 261 -12.96 12.72 -53.86
C SER A 261 -12.19 13.47 -54.96
N GLY A 262 -12.47 13.17 -56.24
CA GLY A 262 -11.84 13.85 -57.36
C GLY A 262 -12.18 15.34 -57.45
N VAL A 263 -13.45 15.72 -57.18
CA VAL A 263 -13.86 17.13 -57.13
C VAL A 263 -13.14 17.86 -56.00
N MET A 264 -13.05 17.26 -54.80
CA MET A 264 -12.33 17.87 -53.68
C MET A 264 -10.84 18.07 -54.00
N ALA A 265 -10.19 17.07 -54.61
CA ALA A 265 -8.79 17.18 -55.02
C ALA A 265 -8.57 18.32 -56.03
N LEU A 266 -9.48 18.51 -56.98
CA LEU A 266 -9.45 19.62 -57.94
C LEU A 266 -9.62 20.98 -57.26
N VAL A 267 -10.57 21.10 -56.33
CA VAL A 267 -10.78 22.33 -55.55
C VAL A 267 -9.52 22.70 -54.76
N VAL A 268 -8.91 21.73 -54.08
CA VAL A 268 -7.67 21.94 -53.33
C VAL A 268 -6.54 22.36 -54.26
N TYR A 269 -6.39 21.72 -55.43
CA TYR A 269 -5.37 22.08 -56.41
C TYR A 269 -5.52 23.52 -56.92
N TYR A 270 -6.73 23.93 -57.30
CA TYR A 270 -6.97 25.29 -57.78
C TYR A 270 -6.89 26.35 -56.67
N ALA A 271 -7.30 26.00 -55.45
CA ALA A 271 -7.07 26.84 -54.29
C ALA A 271 -5.57 27.05 -54.08
N ALA A 272 -4.76 25.99 -54.01
CA ALA A 272 -3.31 26.09 -53.84
C ALA A 272 -2.65 26.91 -54.94
N ARG A 273 -3.02 26.72 -56.22
CA ARG A 273 -2.46 27.46 -57.36
C ARG A 273 -2.73 28.96 -57.32
N LYS A 274 -3.78 29.44 -56.62
CA LYS A 274 -4.05 30.87 -56.49
C LYS A 274 -3.11 31.57 -55.50
N TRP A 275 -2.44 30.81 -54.63
CA TRP A 275 -1.58 31.34 -53.56
C TRP A 275 -0.08 31.23 -53.85
N PHE A 276 0.30 30.63 -54.99
CA PHE A 276 1.66 30.57 -55.51
C PHE A 276 1.74 31.25 -56.88
#